data_AF-A0A067MR33-F1
#
_entry.id   AF-A0A067MR33-F1
#
_cell.length_a   1.000
_cell.length_b   1.000
_cell.length_c   1.000
_cell.angle_alpha   90.00
_cell.angle_beta   90.00
_cell.angle_gamma   90.00
#
_symmetry.space_group_name_H-M   'P 1'
#
loop_
_entity.id
_entity.type
_entity.pdbx_description
1 polymer ?
#
loop_
_entity_poly.entity_id
_entity_poly.type
_entity_poly.pdbx_seq_one_letter_code
_entity_poly.pdbx_strand_id
1 'polypeptide(L)'
;MKISVLAATFVGALATRVNAQAGAWGQCGGTGWTGPKTCVSGYVCTYSNEWYSQCLPGTGPPPTTTVAPPPGSTTSTTRTTSGPTTTSPNLPAGTGVQIRGVTAPVYHLYLQNSGGVAVLGPEADAARFTISGSISLNSSNGSKLYLNIGNVSTSYKPLTFDATATTTGWGLEGDTIITTNASPYGRQLNFLACTSSKSGYYTMYLQTGNAVPSGTTCTMVTMHLPCLC
;
A
#
# COMPACT_ATOMS: atom_id res chain seq x y z
N MET A 1 2.29 79.52 -0.83
CA MET A 1 1.67 78.22 -1.09
C MET A 1 2.80 77.21 -1.30
N LYS A 2 3.00 76.31 -0.34
CA LYS A 2 4.10 75.32 -0.26
C LYS A 2 3.63 74.01 -0.91
N ILE A 3 4.40 73.40 -1.81
CA ILE A 3 4.37 71.95 -2.05
C ILE A 3 5.80 71.49 -2.39
N SER A 4 6.46 70.89 -1.40
CA SER A 4 7.69 70.11 -1.56
C SER A 4 7.32 68.66 -1.86
N VAL A 5 7.87 68.06 -2.91
CA VAL A 5 7.67 66.65 -3.27
C VAL A 5 8.79 65.83 -2.63
N LEU A 6 8.45 64.97 -1.65
CA LEU A 6 9.37 63.96 -1.11
C LEU A 6 9.32 62.70 -1.98
N ALA A 7 10.46 62.30 -2.54
CA ALA A 7 10.64 61.01 -3.17
C ALA A 7 10.85 59.92 -2.10
N ALA A 8 9.94 58.96 -2.01
CA ALA A 8 10.03 57.83 -1.09
C ALA A 8 10.77 56.66 -1.76
N THR A 9 11.96 56.34 -1.27
CA THR A 9 12.70 55.12 -1.63
C THR A 9 12.06 53.90 -0.95
N PHE A 10 11.53 52.97 -1.74
CA PHE A 10 10.92 51.73 -1.28
C PHE A 10 12.01 50.66 -1.05
N VAL A 11 12.39 50.42 0.21
CA VAL A 11 13.27 49.31 0.58
C VAL A 11 12.41 48.05 0.72
N GLY A 12 12.48 47.17 -0.29
CA GLY A 12 11.79 45.87 -0.26
C GLY A 12 12.51 44.89 0.67
N ALA A 13 11.89 44.57 1.81
CA ALA A 13 12.36 43.52 2.72
C ALA A 13 12.09 42.13 2.11
N LEU A 14 13.14 41.40 1.75
CA LEU A 14 13.08 39.98 1.38
C LEU A 14 12.93 39.14 2.65
N ALA A 15 11.70 38.72 2.97
CA ALA A 15 11.45 37.76 4.04
C ALA A 15 11.90 36.35 3.62
N THR A 16 13.07 35.92 4.07
CA THR A 16 13.52 34.53 3.97
C THR A 16 12.61 33.64 4.82
N ARG A 17 11.78 32.81 4.18
CA ARG A 17 10.95 31.80 4.85
C ARG A 17 11.88 30.67 5.34
N VAL A 18 12.20 30.66 6.63
CA VAL A 18 12.81 29.48 7.26
C VAL A 18 11.70 28.45 7.44
N ASN A 19 11.72 27.36 6.67
CA ASN A 19 10.77 26.27 6.87
C ASN A 19 11.22 25.47 8.10
N ALA A 20 10.65 25.78 9.27
CA ALA A 20 10.87 25.00 10.50
C ALA A 20 10.41 23.55 10.28
N GLN A 21 10.91 22.59 11.07
CA GLN A 21 10.41 21.21 11.02
C GLN A 21 9.00 21.13 11.62
N ALA A 22 8.15 20.25 11.09
CA ALA A 22 6.85 19.92 11.66
C ALA A 22 7.06 19.23 13.01
N GLY A 23 6.39 19.75 14.05
CA GLY A 23 6.40 19.15 15.37
C GLY A 23 5.80 17.73 15.37
N ALA A 24 6.02 17.02 16.46
CA ALA A 24 5.37 15.74 16.74
C ALA A 24 3.86 15.84 16.49
N TRP A 25 3.28 14.88 15.76
CA TRP A 25 1.86 14.84 15.40
C TRP A 25 1.36 16.02 14.53
N GLY A 26 2.28 16.87 14.05
CA GLY A 26 1.97 18.00 13.18
C GLY A 26 1.79 17.60 11.72
N GLN A 27 1.14 18.46 10.93
CA GLN A 27 1.03 18.27 9.49
C GLN A 27 2.38 18.49 8.81
N CYS A 28 2.77 17.52 7.98
CA CYS A 28 4.02 17.52 7.22
C CYS A 28 3.80 17.35 5.71
N GLY A 29 2.56 17.22 5.26
CA GLY A 29 2.24 16.97 3.85
C GLY A 29 0.76 17.12 3.54
N GLY A 30 0.42 17.06 2.25
CA GLY A 30 -0.93 17.28 1.73
C GLY A 30 -0.97 18.27 0.56
N THR A 31 -1.94 18.09 -0.33
CA THR A 31 -2.29 19.02 -1.41
C THR A 31 -2.65 20.38 -0.82
N GLY A 32 -1.98 21.42 -1.31
CA GLY A 32 -2.12 22.80 -0.79
C GLY A 32 -1.32 23.08 0.49
N TRP A 33 -0.66 22.10 1.13
CA TRP A 33 0.17 22.34 2.30
C TRP A 33 1.47 23.07 1.94
N THR A 34 1.59 24.33 2.37
CA THR A 34 2.78 25.19 2.20
C THR A 34 3.68 25.22 3.43
N GLY A 35 3.33 24.48 4.48
CA GLY A 35 4.08 24.45 5.73
C GLY A 35 5.30 23.51 5.70
N PRO A 36 5.86 23.22 6.88
CA PRO A 36 6.94 22.27 7.06
C PRO A 36 6.67 20.92 6.37
N LYS A 37 7.63 20.40 5.61
CA LYS A 37 7.52 19.09 4.94
C LYS A 37 8.31 17.98 5.65
N THR A 38 9.11 18.34 6.65
CA THR A 38 10.02 17.46 7.38
C THR A 38 9.66 17.45 8.85
N CYS A 39 9.59 16.28 9.46
CA CYS A 39 9.29 16.14 10.88
C CYS A 39 10.51 16.40 11.78
N VAL A 40 10.26 16.73 13.04
CA VAL A 40 11.29 16.75 14.10
C VAL A 40 11.93 15.37 14.27
N SER A 41 13.15 15.35 14.83
CA SER A 41 13.88 14.09 15.06
C SER A 41 13.03 13.09 15.87
N GLY A 42 13.08 11.82 15.49
CA GLY A 42 12.26 10.74 16.07
C GLY A 42 10.84 10.64 15.50
N TYR A 43 10.47 11.50 14.55
CA TYR A 43 9.18 11.48 13.87
C TYR A 43 9.35 11.38 12.35
N VAL A 44 8.45 10.67 11.69
CA VAL A 44 8.43 10.46 10.24
C VAL A 44 7.13 11.00 9.66
N CYS A 45 7.22 11.65 8.50
CA CYS A 45 6.05 12.17 7.82
C CYS A 45 5.26 11.03 7.17
N THR A 46 4.15 10.65 7.80
CA THR A 46 3.29 9.56 7.36
C THR A 46 2.10 10.11 6.61
N TYR A 47 1.92 9.68 5.36
CA TYR A 47 0.76 10.04 4.55
C TYR A 47 -0.53 9.53 5.19
N SER A 48 -1.58 10.36 5.20
CA SER A 48 -2.91 9.99 5.69
C SER A 48 -3.96 10.08 4.58
N ASN A 49 -4.04 11.22 3.89
CA ASN A 49 -4.90 11.42 2.72
C ASN A 49 -4.32 12.50 1.80
N GLU A 50 -4.99 12.75 0.67
CA GLU A 50 -4.52 13.67 -0.37
C GLU A 50 -4.18 15.05 0.20
N TRP A 51 -4.96 15.55 1.16
CA TRP A 51 -4.81 16.88 1.74
C TRP A 51 -4.01 16.90 3.05
N TYR A 52 -3.59 15.74 3.56
CA TYR A 52 -3.00 15.63 4.89
C TYR A 52 -1.98 14.50 5.06
N SER A 53 -0.82 14.82 5.65
CA SER A 53 0.18 13.86 6.14
C SER A 53 0.67 14.32 7.50
N GLN A 54 0.92 13.39 8.43
CA GLN A 54 1.21 13.68 9.84
C GLN A 54 2.57 13.13 10.29
N CYS A 55 3.27 13.87 11.14
CA CYS A 55 4.48 13.39 11.81
C CYS A 55 4.15 12.37 12.90
N LEU A 56 4.46 11.10 12.67
CA LEU A 56 4.23 10.02 13.65
C LEU A 56 5.56 9.49 14.22
N PRO A 57 5.59 8.98 15.46
CA PRO A 57 6.81 8.40 16.04
C PRO A 57 7.35 7.26 15.17
N GLY A 58 8.63 7.32 14.83
CA GLY A 58 9.29 6.29 14.02
C GLY A 58 10.78 6.58 13.86
N THR A 59 11.60 5.53 13.88
CA THR A 59 13.05 5.64 13.68
C THR A 59 13.37 5.58 12.18
N GLY A 60 13.04 6.64 11.45
CA GLY A 60 13.49 6.81 10.07
C GLY A 60 14.94 7.36 10.01
N PRO A 61 15.75 7.01 9.00
CA PRO A 61 17.06 7.63 8.82
C PRO A 61 16.92 9.14 8.53
N PRO A 62 17.92 9.96 8.90
CA PRO A 62 17.87 11.40 8.68
C PRO A 62 17.74 11.71 7.17
N PRO A 63 17.03 12.79 6.80
CA PRO A 63 16.84 13.14 5.41
C PRO A 63 18.18 13.54 4.77
N THR A 64 18.59 12.80 3.73
CA THR A 64 19.65 13.26 2.81
C THR A 64 19.15 14.48 2.05
N THR A 65 19.86 15.60 2.18
CA THR A 65 19.67 16.83 1.41
C THR A 65 20.05 16.59 -0.05
N THR A 66 19.07 16.25 -0.89
CA THR A 66 19.24 16.30 -2.34
C THR A 66 18.73 17.64 -2.86
N VAL A 67 19.66 18.48 -3.29
CA VAL A 67 19.42 19.79 -3.93
C VAL A 67 18.56 19.61 -5.18
N ALA A 68 17.49 20.40 -5.29
CA ALA A 68 16.57 20.42 -6.42
C ALA A 68 17.28 20.89 -7.73
N PRO A 69 17.04 20.25 -8.89
CA PRO A 69 17.50 20.78 -10.17
C PRO A 69 16.69 22.02 -10.60
N PRO A 70 17.23 22.89 -11.47
CA PRO A 70 16.59 24.14 -11.88
C PRO A 70 15.34 23.92 -12.76
N PRO A 71 14.43 24.91 -12.86
CA PRO A 71 13.25 24.82 -13.71
C PRO A 71 13.65 24.96 -15.19
N GLY A 72 13.61 23.84 -15.91
CA GLY A 72 13.84 23.75 -17.34
C GLY A 72 12.54 23.83 -18.14
N SER A 73 12.54 24.71 -19.14
CA SER A 73 11.47 25.16 -20.01
C SER A 73 10.57 24.08 -20.65
N THR A 74 9.30 24.44 -20.77
CA THR A 74 8.26 23.83 -21.61
C THR A 74 8.75 23.60 -23.04
N THR A 75 8.55 22.39 -23.56
CA THR A 75 8.42 22.17 -25.00
C THR A 75 7.32 21.13 -25.23
N SER A 76 6.19 21.64 -25.72
CA SER A 76 5.09 20.86 -26.26
C SER A 76 5.61 19.98 -27.40
N THR A 77 5.53 18.66 -27.23
CA THR A 77 5.67 17.73 -28.35
C THR A 77 4.48 16.78 -28.30
N THR A 78 3.55 17.02 -29.21
CA THR A 78 2.48 16.13 -29.63
C THR A 78 3.06 14.75 -29.94
N ARG A 79 2.68 13.73 -29.15
CA ARG A 79 3.03 12.34 -29.45
C ARG A 79 1.77 11.54 -29.71
N THR A 80 1.65 11.20 -30.98
CA THR A 80 0.69 10.34 -31.62
C THR A 80 0.60 8.98 -30.93
N THR A 81 -0.63 8.50 -30.85
CA THR A 81 -1.10 7.14 -30.54
C THR A 81 -0.22 6.01 -31.05
N SER A 82 0.24 5.16 -30.14
CA SER A 82 0.33 3.68 -30.24
C SER A 82 1.10 3.13 -29.03
N GLY A 83 0.43 3.03 -27.88
CA GLY A 83 0.90 2.20 -26.77
C GLY A 83 0.57 0.73 -27.07
N PRO A 84 1.44 -0.24 -26.75
CA PRO A 84 1.13 -1.63 -26.95
C PRO A 84 -0.01 -2.02 -26.03
N THR A 85 -1.09 -2.49 -26.63
CA THR A 85 -2.22 -3.16 -26.00
C THR A 85 -1.71 -4.45 -25.36
N THR A 86 -1.27 -4.40 -24.11
CA THR A 86 -1.35 -5.60 -23.27
C THR A 86 -2.75 -5.60 -22.68
N THR A 87 -3.57 -6.47 -23.25
CA THR A 87 -4.88 -6.90 -22.77
C THR A 87 -4.82 -7.24 -21.27
N SER A 88 -5.06 -6.24 -20.42
CA SER A 88 -5.75 -6.51 -19.17
C SER A 88 -7.20 -6.71 -19.57
N PRO A 89 -7.78 -7.91 -19.40
CA PRO A 89 -9.18 -8.05 -19.68
C PRO A 89 -9.88 -7.20 -18.63
N ASN A 90 -10.56 -6.16 -19.10
CA ASN A 90 -11.58 -5.45 -18.35
C ASN A 90 -12.68 -6.48 -18.06
N LEU A 91 -12.45 -7.33 -17.06
CA LEU A 91 -13.32 -8.43 -16.65
C LEU A 91 -14.46 -7.78 -15.84
N PRO A 92 -15.73 -8.12 -16.09
CA PRO A 92 -16.81 -7.71 -15.21
C PRO A 92 -16.50 -8.15 -13.78
N ALA A 93 -16.72 -7.26 -12.81
CA ALA A 93 -16.41 -7.49 -11.40
C ALA A 93 -16.97 -8.85 -10.94
N GLY A 94 -16.07 -9.78 -10.57
CA GLY A 94 -16.49 -11.05 -10.00
C GLY A 94 -17.39 -10.82 -8.78
N THR A 95 -18.37 -11.69 -8.56
CA THR A 95 -19.16 -11.68 -7.33
C THR A 95 -18.25 -12.06 -6.14
N GLY A 96 -18.63 -11.65 -4.93
CA GLY A 96 -17.85 -11.94 -3.70
C GLY A 96 -17.42 -10.66 -2.99
N VAL A 97 -16.39 -10.75 -2.15
CA VAL A 97 -15.79 -9.65 -1.36
C VAL A 97 -14.31 -9.47 -1.71
N GLN A 98 -13.76 -8.28 -1.47
CA GLN A 98 -12.31 -8.07 -1.52
C GLN A 98 -11.69 -8.51 -0.19
N ILE A 99 -10.39 -8.79 -0.21
CA ILE A 99 -9.59 -9.02 0.99
C ILE A 99 -8.43 -8.04 0.91
N ARG A 100 -8.10 -7.34 2.01
CA ARG A 100 -7.09 -6.28 2.01
C ARG A 100 -6.22 -6.26 3.27
N GLY A 101 -5.06 -5.62 3.14
CA GLY A 101 -4.24 -5.21 4.27
C GLY A 101 -4.78 -3.95 4.94
N VAL A 102 -4.70 -3.91 6.27
CA VAL A 102 -5.19 -2.78 7.10
C VAL A 102 -4.08 -2.03 7.83
N THR A 103 -2.84 -2.47 7.66
CA THR A 103 -1.67 -1.88 8.30
C THR A 103 -0.57 -1.66 7.27
N ALA A 104 0.23 -0.61 7.47
CA ALA A 104 1.44 -0.41 6.68
C ALA A 104 2.37 -1.65 6.75
N PRO A 105 3.10 -1.99 5.68
CA PRO A 105 3.22 -1.24 4.42
C PRO A 105 2.14 -1.61 3.38
N VAL A 106 1.19 -2.46 3.73
CA VAL A 106 0.16 -3.02 2.82
C VAL A 106 -1.23 -2.42 3.01
N TYR A 107 -1.32 -1.26 3.66
CA TYR A 107 -2.57 -0.55 3.88
C TYR A 107 -3.22 -0.21 2.54
N HIS A 108 -4.49 -0.61 2.36
CA HIS A 108 -5.23 -0.49 1.09
C HIS A 108 -4.59 -1.22 -0.10
N LEU A 109 -3.80 -2.25 0.17
CA LEU A 109 -3.44 -3.24 -0.84
C LEU A 109 -4.36 -4.45 -0.74
N TYR A 110 -4.73 -4.98 -1.88
CA TYR A 110 -5.79 -5.97 -2.04
C TYR A 110 -5.24 -7.28 -2.56
N LEU A 111 -5.80 -8.39 -2.05
CA LEU A 111 -5.42 -9.73 -2.44
C LEU A 111 -5.78 -9.96 -3.90
N GLN A 112 -4.81 -10.48 -4.64
CA GLN A 112 -4.91 -10.75 -6.06
C GLN A 112 -4.05 -11.95 -6.45
N ASN A 113 -4.39 -12.54 -7.60
CA ASN A 113 -3.62 -13.62 -8.19
C ASN A 113 -2.55 -13.05 -9.15
N SER A 114 -1.28 -13.36 -8.90
CA SER A 114 -0.18 -13.07 -9.81
C SER A 114 0.49 -14.38 -10.25
N GLY A 115 0.04 -14.94 -11.37
CA GLY A 115 0.62 -16.17 -11.93
C GLY A 115 0.53 -17.40 -11.01
N GLY A 116 -0.53 -17.50 -10.20
CA GLY A 116 -0.71 -18.56 -9.21
C GLY A 116 -0.17 -18.20 -7.82
N VAL A 117 0.52 -17.07 -7.67
CA VAL A 117 1.03 -16.58 -6.38
C VAL A 117 0.05 -15.56 -5.79
N ALA A 118 -0.25 -15.71 -4.50
CA ALA A 118 -1.02 -14.72 -3.77
C ALA A 118 -0.17 -13.49 -3.44
N VAL A 119 -0.61 -12.32 -3.93
CA VAL A 119 0.05 -11.04 -3.65
C VAL A 119 -0.97 -10.01 -3.18
N LEU A 120 -0.53 -9.02 -2.41
CA LEU A 120 -1.25 -7.77 -2.18
C LEU A 120 -0.74 -6.71 -3.16
N GLY A 121 -1.65 -5.98 -3.79
CA GLY A 121 -1.35 -4.89 -4.72
C GLY A 121 -2.48 -3.86 -4.85
N PRO A 122 -2.43 -2.96 -5.85
CA PRO A 122 -3.40 -1.89 -6.01
C PRO A 122 -4.84 -2.40 -6.19
N GLU A 123 -5.81 -1.60 -5.75
CA GLU A 123 -7.23 -1.95 -5.82
C GLU A 123 -7.73 -2.24 -7.25
N ALA A 124 -7.16 -1.56 -8.25
CA ALA A 124 -7.53 -1.73 -9.65
C ALA A 124 -7.34 -3.18 -10.15
N ASP A 125 -6.43 -3.94 -9.53
CA ASP A 125 -6.16 -5.34 -9.86
C ASP A 125 -6.77 -6.32 -8.83
N ALA A 126 -7.57 -5.81 -7.88
CA ALA A 126 -8.08 -6.59 -6.78
C ALA A 126 -9.00 -7.72 -7.23
N ALA A 127 -8.79 -8.91 -6.66
CA ALA A 127 -9.68 -10.03 -6.89
C ALA A 127 -10.92 -9.99 -5.97
N ARG A 128 -11.95 -10.73 -6.37
CA ARG A 128 -13.20 -10.92 -5.62
C ARG A 128 -13.32 -12.37 -5.18
N PHE A 129 -13.66 -12.55 -3.91
CA PHE A 129 -13.57 -13.83 -3.22
C PHE A 129 -14.91 -14.26 -2.62
N THR A 130 -15.23 -15.55 -2.72
CA THR A 130 -16.24 -16.21 -1.87
C THR A 130 -15.52 -16.97 -0.77
N ILE A 131 -15.97 -16.77 0.47
CA ILE A 131 -15.41 -17.39 1.68
C ILE A 131 -16.47 -18.32 2.29
N SER A 132 -16.21 -19.62 2.29
CA SER A 132 -17.11 -20.64 2.84
C SER A 132 -16.35 -21.94 3.11
N GLY A 133 -15.51 -21.96 4.16
CA GLY A 133 -14.59 -23.08 4.47
C GLY A 133 -13.39 -23.20 3.52
N SER A 134 -13.53 -22.70 2.30
CA SER A 134 -12.45 -22.36 1.35
C SER A 134 -12.55 -20.89 0.95
N ILE A 135 -11.48 -20.32 0.39
CA ILE A 135 -11.49 -18.99 -0.23
C ILE A 135 -11.32 -19.19 -1.73
N SER A 136 -12.35 -18.85 -2.50
CA SER A 136 -12.33 -18.96 -3.97
C SER A 136 -12.33 -17.58 -4.62
N LEU A 137 -11.34 -17.31 -5.48
CA LEU A 137 -11.32 -16.20 -6.42
C LEU A 137 -12.30 -16.50 -7.54
N ASN A 138 -13.31 -15.63 -7.70
CA ASN A 138 -14.31 -15.76 -8.75
C ASN A 138 -13.86 -14.98 -9.99
N SER A 139 -13.43 -15.69 -11.03
CA SER A 139 -13.11 -15.07 -12.31
C SER A 139 -14.40 -14.77 -13.08
N SER A 140 -14.40 -13.73 -13.89
CA SER A 140 -15.62 -13.31 -14.61
C SER A 140 -16.06 -14.29 -15.71
N ASN A 141 -15.15 -15.17 -16.15
CA ASN A 141 -15.45 -16.28 -17.06
C ASN A 141 -16.12 -17.48 -16.36
N GLY A 142 -16.49 -17.33 -15.08
CA GLY A 142 -17.10 -18.38 -14.25
C GLY A 142 -16.11 -19.39 -13.67
N SER A 143 -14.83 -19.33 -14.05
CA SER A 143 -13.78 -20.18 -13.47
C SER A 143 -13.43 -19.72 -12.06
N LYS A 144 -12.97 -20.66 -11.23
CA LYS A 144 -12.54 -20.39 -9.87
C LYS A 144 -11.10 -20.83 -9.66
N LEU A 145 -10.37 -20.03 -8.89
CA LEU A 145 -9.12 -20.44 -8.27
C LEU A 145 -9.29 -20.41 -6.77
N TYR A 146 -8.63 -21.29 -6.05
CA TYR A 146 -8.74 -21.43 -4.62
C TYR A 146 -7.43 -21.03 -3.95
N LEU A 147 -7.53 -20.20 -2.90
CA LEU A 147 -6.41 -19.84 -2.07
C LEU A 147 -6.01 -21.06 -1.24
N ASN A 148 -4.84 -21.60 -1.52
CA ASN A 148 -4.29 -22.78 -0.86
C ASN A 148 -3.03 -22.42 -0.07
N ILE A 149 -2.77 -23.20 0.98
CA ILE A 149 -1.58 -23.11 1.81
C ILE A 149 -0.64 -24.24 1.40
N GLY A 150 0.54 -23.89 0.88
CA GLY A 150 1.55 -24.85 0.50
C GLY A 150 2.11 -25.62 1.70
N ASN A 151 2.26 -26.93 1.53
CA ASN A 151 2.79 -27.82 2.55
C ASN A 151 4.33 -27.82 2.53
N VAL A 152 4.92 -26.94 3.31
CA VAL A 152 6.38 -26.80 3.48
C VAL A 152 6.74 -26.88 4.96
N SER A 153 7.99 -27.26 5.27
CA SER A 153 8.48 -27.39 6.65
C SER A 153 8.70 -26.05 7.36
N THR A 154 8.94 -24.97 6.61
CA THR A 154 9.13 -23.61 7.13
C THR A 154 7.86 -23.07 7.77
N SER A 155 7.97 -22.17 8.76
CA SER A 155 6.76 -21.61 9.40
C SER A 155 6.05 -20.55 8.55
N TYR A 156 6.70 -20.01 7.53
CA TYR A 156 6.06 -19.23 6.48
C TYR A 156 5.56 -20.17 5.38
N LYS A 157 4.24 -20.33 5.26
CA LYS A 157 3.62 -21.20 4.25
C LYS A 157 3.27 -20.38 3.02
N PRO A 158 3.74 -20.76 1.81
CA PRO A 158 3.39 -20.03 0.61
C PRO A 158 1.89 -20.14 0.35
N LEU A 159 1.31 -19.05 -0.14
CA LEU A 159 -0.09 -19.01 -0.54
C LEU A 159 -0.19 -19.05 -2.07
N THR A 160 -0.96 -20.00 -2.59
CA THR A 160 -1.14 -20.23 -4.02
C THR A 160 -2.59 -20.12 -4.44
N PHE A 161 -2.81 -19.86 -5.73
CA PHE A 161 -4.12 -19.89 -6.38
C PHE A 161 -4.17 -21.01 -7.41
N ASP A 162 -4.90 -22.08 -7.10
CA ASP A 162 -5.00 -23.27 -7.96
C ASP A 162 -6.47 -23.59 -8.30
N ALA A 163 -6.71 -24.35 -9.36
CA ALA A 163 -8.07 -24.72 -9.76
C ALA A 163 -8.79 -25.63 -8.74
N THR A 164 -8.06 -26.25 -7.82
CA THR A 164 -8.59 -27.17 -6.80
C THR A 164 -8.37 -26.62 -5.41
N ALA A 165 -9.40 -26.67 -4.56
CA ALA A 165 -9.28 -26.36 -3.14
C ALA A 165 -8.58 -27.50 -2.40
N THR A 166 -7.29 -27.34 -2.09
CA THR A 166 -6.53 -28.28 -1.26
C THR A 166 -6.50 -27.86 0.20
N THR A 167 -6.75 -26.58 0.48
CA THR A 167 -6.91 -26.05 1.84
C THR A 167 -8.37 -25.85 2.19
N THR A 168 -8.78 -26.51 3.26
CA THR A 168 -10.07 -26.32 3.93
C THR A 168 -9.85 -25.73 5.32
N GLY A 169 -10.92 -25.20 5.90
CA GLY A 169 -10.87 -24.56 7.21
C GLY A 169 -10.47 -23.09 7.17
N TRP A 170 -10.59 -22.42 6.01
CA TRP A 170 -10.59 -20.95 5.98
C TRP A 170 -11.87 -20.40 6.63
N GLY A 171 -11.77 -19.26 7.30
CA GLY A 171 -12.90 -18.63 7.95
C GLY A 171 -12.69 -17.15 8.24
N LEU A 172 -13.64 -16.60 8.98
CA LEU A 172 -13.63 -15.22 9.45
C LEU A 172 -13.77 -15.20 10.97
N GLU A 173 -13.02 -14.30 11.61
CA GLU A 173 -13.32 -13.83 12.95
C GLU A 173 -13.55 -12.32 12.90
N GLY A 174 -14.82 -11.93 13.05
CA GLY A 174 -15.24 -10.59 12.65
C GLY A 174 -15.02 -10.41 11.14
N ASP A 175 -14.18 -9.44 10.78
CA ASP A 175 -13.74 -9.18 9.40
C ASP A 175 -12.38 -9.82 9.06
N THR A 176 -11.70 -10.41 10.04
CA THR A 176 -10.33 -10.90 9.90
C THR A 176 -10.32 -12.28 9.25
N ILE A 177 -9.52 -12.44 8.22
CA ILE A 177 -9.28 -13.73 7.55
C ILE A 177 -8.43 -14.61 8.47
N ILE A 178 -8.91 -15.82 8.72
CA ILE A 178 -8.21 -16.81 9.54
C ILE A 178 -8.21 -18.19 8.89
N THR A 179 -7.26 -19.03 9.29
CA THR A 179 -7.54 -20.46 9.34
C THR A 179 -8.24 -20.78 10.65
N THR A 180 -9.16 -21.73 10.63
CA THR A 180 -9.91 -22.21 11.80
C THR A 180 -9.24 -23.44 12.40
N ASN A 181 -9.71 -23.91 13.56
CA ASN A 181 -9.23 -25.16 14.17
C ASN A 181 -9.45 -26.41 13.30
N ALA A 182 -10.27 -26.33 12.24
CA ALA A 182 -10.43 -27.41 11.27
C ALA A 182 -9.29 -27.48 10.23
N SER A 183 -8.44 -26.44 10.17
CA SER A 183 -7.26 -26.42 9.30
C SER A 183 -6.16 -27.34 9.87
N PRO A 184 -5.36 -28.01 9.02
CA PRO A 184 -4.18 -28.75 9.47
C PRO A 184 -3.13 -27.88 10.18
N TYR A 185 -3.23 -26.56 10.08
CA TYR A 185 -2.35 -25.60 10.75
C TYR A 185 -2.99 -24.99 12.02
N GLY A 186 -4.16 -25.47 12.43
CA GLY A 186 -4.94 -24.90 13.52
C GLY A 186 -5.44 -23.48 13.22
N ARG A 187 -5.89 -22.77 14.27
CA ARG A 187 -6.31 -21.37 14.12
C ARG A 187 -5.10 -20.44 13.95
N GLN A 188 -5.01 -19.78 12.80
CA GLN A 188 -3.98 -18.79 12.48
C GLN A 188 -4.63 -17.52 11.91
N LEU A 189 -4.08 -16.36 12.25
CA LEU A 189 -4.49 -15.05 11.73
C LEU A 189 -3.33 -14.21 11.22
N ASN A 190 -2.11 -14.66 11.47
CA ASN A 190 -0.90 -13.92 11.12
C ASN A 190 -0.45 -14.33 9.72
N PHE A 191 -0.16 -13.32 8.91
CA PHE A 191 0.41 -13.45 7.59
C PHE A 191 1.73 -12.69 7.53
N LEU A 192 2.59 -13.06 6.58
CA LEU A 192 3.70 -12.21 6.17
C LEU A 192 3.35 -11.57 4.84
N ALA A 193 3.51 -10.25 4.77
CA ALA A 193 3.60 -9.50 3.53
C ALA A 193 5.07 -9.21 3.23
N CYS A 194 5.61 -9.84 2.20
CA CYS A 194 7.03 -9.72 1.84
C CYS A 194 7.20 -8.95 0.54
N THR A 195 8.19 -8.06 0.46
CA THR A 195 8.50 -7.29 -0.76
C THR A 195 8.64 -8.21 -1.98
N SER A 196 7.96 -7.87 -3.07
CA SER A 196 8.06 -8.57 -4.35
C SER A 196 9.08 -7.90 -5.28
N SER A 197 9.43 -8.57 -6.38
CA SER A 197 10.19 -7.97 -7.49
C SER A 197 9.43 -6.84 -8.18
N LYS A 198 8.09 -6.85 -8.10
CA LYS A 198 7.23 -5.75 -8.57
C LYS A 198 7.04 -4.73 -7.45
N SER A 199 7.52 -3.51 -7.66
CA SER A 199 7.36 -2.41 -6.70
C SER A 199 5.89 -2.16 -6.38
N GLY A 200 5.58 -1.96 -5.09
CA GLY A 200 4.22 -1.77 -4.60
C GLY A 200 3.41 -3.06 -4.45
N TYR A 201 3.99 -4.24 -4.69
CA TYR A 201 3.36 -5.53 -4.48
C TYR A 201 4.08 -6.32 -3.39
N TYR A 202 3.30 -7.10 -2.64
CA TYR A 202 3.79 -7.92 -1.55
C TYR A 202 3.34 -9.36 -1.71
N THR A 203 4.27 -10.30 -1.74
CA THR A 203 3.96 -11.72 -1.73
C THR A 203 3.47 -12.12 -0.34
N MET A 204 2.37 -12.88 -0.31
CA MET A 204 1.72 -13.28 0.93
C MET A 204 2.08 -14.70 1.35
N TYR A 205 2.30 -14.88 2.64
CA TYR A 205 2.51 -16.18 3.29
C TYR A 205 1.62 -16.28 4.52
N LEU A 206 1.10 -17.47 4.83
CA LEU A 206 0.56 -17.74 6.16
C LEU A 206 1.72 -17.94 7.13
N GLN A 207 1.68 -17.29 8.31
CA GLN A 207 2.69 -17.46 9.34
C GLN A 207 2.18 -18.39 10.44
N THR A 208 2.84 -19.54 10.61
CA THR A 208 2.54 -20.53 11.67
C THR A 208 3.63 -20.57 12.76
N GLY A 209 4.57 -19.62 12.74
CA GLY A 209 5.71 -19.53 13.65
C GLY A 209 6.41 -18.18 13.52
N ASN A 210 7.74 -18.15 13.45
CA ASN A 210 8.52 -16.90 13.43
C ASN A 210 9.56 -16.81 12.29
N ALA A 211 9.75 -17.86 11.49
CA ALA A 211 10.67 -17.80 10.36
C ALA A 211 10.12 -16.89 9.26
N VAL A 212 11.01 -16.21 8.54
CA VAL A 212 10.69 -15.36 7.40
C VAL A 212 11.51 -15.80 6.18
N PRO A 213 11.00 -15.64 4.94
CA PRO A 213 11.78 -15.88 3.73
C PRO A 213 13.07 -15.04 3.72
N SER A 214 14.18 -15.64 3.28
CA SER A 214 15.46 -14.93 3.15
C SER A 214 15.48 -14.03 1.91
N GLY A 215 16.28 -12.97 1.94
CA GLY A 215 16.48 -12.08 0.79
C GLY A 215 15.29 -11.17 0.45
N THR A 216 14.28 -11.10 1.31
CA THR A 216 13.14 -10.17 1.16
C THR A 216 12.80 -9.55 2.52
N THR A 217 12.22 -8.36 2.49
CA THR A 217 11.72 -7.70 3.71
C THR A 217 10.27 -8.08 3.91
N CYS A 218 9.96 -8.66 5.07
CA CYS A 218 8.60 -9.07 5.41
C CYS A 218 8.07 -8.31 6.62
N THR A 219 6.77 -8.04 6.61
CA THR A 219 6.04 -7.49 7.75
C THR A 219 4.93 -8.45 8.15
N MET A 220 4.78 -8.70 9.44
CA MET A 220 3.64 -9.47 9.96
C MET A 220 2.38 -8.62 9.87
N VAL A 221 1.34 -9.16 9.25
CA VAL A 221 0.08 -8.46 8.99
C VAL A 221 -1.09 -9.40 9.22
N THR A 222 -2.27 -8.81 9.37
CA THR A 222 -3.55 -9.49 9.28
C THR A 222 -4.24 -9.07 7.97
N MET A 223 -5.07 -9.96 7.43
CA MET A 223 -5.90 -9.68 6.26
C MET A 223 -7.35 -9.54 6.66
N HIS A 224 -8.06 -8.59 6.08
CA HIS A 224 -9.44 -8.26 6.47
C HIS A 224 -10.34 -8.10 5.25
N LEU A 225 -11.63 -8.30 5.46
CA LEU A 225 -12.64 -7.78 4.54
C LEU A 225 -12.64 -6.24 4.60
N PRO A 226 -12.86 -5.54 3.48
CA PRO A 226 -13.12 -4.11 3.55
C PRO A 226 -14.38 -3.88 4.38
N CYS A 227 -14.33 -2.91 5.30
CA CYS A 227 -15.53 -2.48 6.00
C CYS A 227 -16.60 -2.11 4.95
N LEU A 228 -17.82 -2.63 5.12
CA LEU A 228 -18.97 -2.17 4.35
C LEU A 228 -19.27 -0.74 4.86
N CYS A 229 -18.77 0.26 4.13
CA CYS A 229 -19.11 1.66 4.37
C CYS A 229 -20.54 1.95 3.90
#